data_AF-A0A7V4JRW5-F1
#
_entry.id   AF-A0A7V4JRW5-F1
#
_cell.length_a   1.000
_cell.length_b   1.000
_cell.length_c   1.000
_cell.angle_alpha   90.00
_cell.angle_beta   90.00
_cell.angle_gamma   90.00
#
_symmetry.space_group_name_H-M   'P 1'
#
loop_
_entity.id
_entity.type
_entity.pdbx_description
1 polymer ?
#
loop_
_entity_poly.entity_id
_entity_poly.type
_entity_poly.pdbx_seq_one_letter_code
_entity_poly.pdbx_strand_id
1 'polypeptide(L)'
;MSLSQVYFERICEQIKELERRSLETIEQAAEACAQRLLRGGVIHVYDTGHLVSRELINRAGGLAAFSPLHFDLQVTNTNPYREAQGVGAQTTPETVRCIVRAALDRSRITPDDVLIIGSVSGKTPFPVELAIQARARGVYTVGLTAHDYSSRLASEHESGKRLFEVVDLVIDNAAPYGDAMLTLDGVETAFCPASGIGAAVALWAVVAGIVERLAAAGKPPTILASINRPGGMERYKQTIEQYKQRGY
;
A
#
# COMPACT_ATOMS: atom_id res chain seq x y z
N MET A 1 -14.27 -31.64 7.42
CA MET A 1 -14.50 -30.38 6.67
C MET A 1 -13.49 -30.33 5.52
N SER A 2 -13.87 -29.90 4.32
CA SER A 2 -12.88 -29.73 3.23
C SER A 2 -11.95 -28.54 3.53
N LEU A 3 -10.73 -28.53 2.99
CA LEU A 3 -9.83 -27.38 3.15
C LEU A 3 -10.42 -26.08 2.60
N SER A 4 -11.25 -26.15 1.55
CA SER A 4 -11.97 -24.99 1.03
C SER A 4 -12.98 -24.41 2.02
N GLN A 5 -13.67 -25.25 2.79
CA GLN A 5 -14.58 -24.81 3.85
C GLN A 5 -13.78 -24.18 5.01
N VAL A 6 -12.68 -24.84 5.43
CA VAL A 6 -11.77 -24.29 6.46
C VAL A 6 -11.20 -22.93 6.03
N TYR A 7 -10.85 -22.75 4.76
CA TYR A 7 -10.38 -21.47 4.24
C TYR A 7 -11.39 -20.33 4.43
N PHE A 8 -12.68 -20.58 4.14
CA PHE A 8 -13.72 -19.56 4.34
C PHE A 8 -13.88 -19.20 5.82
N GLU A 9 -13.77 -20.17 6.73
CA GLU A 9 -13.76 -19.92 8.17
C GLU A 9 -12.56 -19.05 8.57
N ARG A 10 -11.34 -19.39 8.09
CA ARG A 10 -10.12 -18.61 8.35
C ARG A 10 -10.19 -17.18 7.85
N ILE A 11 -10.76 -16.94 6.67
CA ILE A 11 -10.94 -15.58 6.14
C ILE A 11 -11.92 -14.77 7.01
N CYS A 12 -13.03 -15.38 7.43
CA CYS A 12 -13.99 -14.73 8.32
C CYS A 12 -13.34 -14.38 9.68
N GLU A 13 -12.51 -15.27 10.22
CA GLU A 13 -11.73 -15.01 11.43
C GLU A 13 -10.73 -13.87 11.23
N GLN A 14 -9.98 -13.87 10.13
CA GLN A 14 -9.01 -12.81 9.82
C GLN A 14 -9.68 -11.45 9.71
N ILE A 15 -10.82 -11.34 9.03
CA ILE A 15 -11.54 -10.06 8.88
C ILE A 15 -11.99 -9.52 10.23
N LYS A 16 -12.53 -10.37 11.11
CA LYS A 16 -12.91 -9.98 12.48
C LYS A 16 -11.70 -9.51 13.28
N GLU A 17 -10.58 -10.19 13.14
CA GLU A 17 -9.36 -9.83 13.87
C GLU A 17 -8.76 -8.51 13.33
N LEU A 18 -8.81 -8.30 12.01
CA LEU A 18 -8.42 -7.04 11.39
C LEU A 18 -9.27 -5.88 11.90
N GLU A 19 -10.59 -6.04 11.92
CA GLU A 19 -11.50 -5.03 12.48
C GLU A 19 -11.14 -4.74 13.94
N ARG A 20 -10.99 -5.79 14.76
CA ARG A 20 -10.67 -5.65 16.18
C ARG A 20 -9.33 -4.94 16.43
N ARG A 21 -8.31 -5.17 15.61
CA ARG A 21 -6.96 -4.62 15.77
C ARG A 21 -6.80 -3.23 15.16
N SER A 22 -7.45 -2.99 14.02
CA SER A 22 -7.06 -1.90 13.11
C SER A 22 -8.17 -0.90 12.85
N LEU A 23 -9.41 -1.10 13.33
CA LEU A 23 -10.52 -0.17 13.08
C LEU A 23 -10.17 1.26 13.49
N GLU A 24 -9.59 1.46 14.68
CA GLU A 24 -9.17 2.80 15.13
C GLU A 24 -8.15 3.42 14.17
N THR A 25 -7.11 2.68 13.79
CA THR A 25 -6.09 3.16 12.85
C THR A 25 -6.63 3.38 11.44
N ILE A 26 -7.65 2.62 11.03
CA ILE A 26 -8.36 2.80 9.75
C ILE A 26 -9.13 4.12 9.77
N GLU A 27 -9.84 4.42 10.85
CA GLU A 27 -10.55 5.69 11.02
C GLU A 27 -9.60 6.89 11.10
N GLN A 28 -8.46 6.74 11.78
CA GLN A 28 -7.40 7.76 11.81
C GLN A 28 -6.78 7.98 10.43
N ALA A 29 -6.55 6.92 9.65
CA ALA A 29 -6.05 7.02 8.29
C ALA A 29 -7.08 7.72 7.37
N ALA A 30 -8.36 7.37 7.50
CA ALA A 30 -9.44 7.99 6.75
C ALA A 30 -9.57 9.49 7.05
N GLU A 31 -9.47 9.87 8.32
CA GLU A 31 -9.45 11.28 8.74
C GLU A 31 -8.23 12.02 8.16
N ALA A 32 -7.04 11.47 8.33
CA ALA A 32 -5.80 12.07 7.83
C ALA A 32 -5.80 12.25 6.31
N CYS A 33 -6.39 11.29 5.58
CA CYS A 33 -6.60 11.37 4.13
C CYS A 33 -7.64 12.44 3.79
N ALA A 34 -8.82 12.44 4.40
CA ALA A 34 -9.86 13.42 4.11
C ALA A 34 -9.38 14.86 4.34
N GLN A 35 -8.72 15.15 5.46
CA GLN A 35 -8.18 16.47 5.76
C GLN A 35 -7.14 16.98 4.74
N ARG A 36 -6.39 16.05 4.12
CA ARG A 36 -5.37 16.35 3.11
C ARG A 36 -5.98 16.54 1.73
N LEU A 37 -6.95 15.69 1.37
CA LEU A 37 -7.77 15.89 0.19
C LEU A 37 -8.47 17.25 0.23
N LEU A 38 -9.08 17.65 1.34
CA LEU A 38 -9.73 18.98 1.47
C LEU A 38 -8.80 20.18 1.25
N ARG A 39 -7.48 19.97 1.32
CA ARG A 39 -6.42 20.97 1.07
C ARG A 39 -5.81 20.86 -0.34
N GLY A 40 -6.38 20.03 -1.21
CA GLY A 40 -5.90 19.82 -2.57
C GLY A 40 -4.80 18.76 -2.71
N GLY A 41 -4.49 18.01 -1.65
CA GLY A 41 -3.55 16.89 -1.71
C GLY A 41 -4.11 15.66 -2.45
N VAL A 42 -3.26 14.66 -2.65
CA VAL A 42 -3.63 13.36 -3.24
C VAL A 42 -3.14 12.19 -2.36
N ILE A 43 -3.60 10.97 -2.69
CA ILE A 43 -3.20 9.76 -1.98
C ILE A 43 -2.36 8.90 -2.92
N HIS A 44 -1.08 8.73 -2.58
CA HIS A 44 -0.15 7.88 -3.29
C HIS A 44 -0.10 6.49 -2.67
N VAL A 45 0.00 5.46 -3.51
CA VAL A 45 0.15 4.07 -3.07
C VAL A 45 1.43 3.49 -3.65
N TYR A 46 2.35 3.11 -2.76
CA TYR A 46 3.51 2.29 -3.07
C TYR A 46 3.26 0.87 -2.58
N ASP A 47 3.36 -0.12 -3.47
CA ASP A 47 3.07 -1.53 -3.20
C ASP A 47 4.23 -2.40 -3.70
N THR A 48 4.80 -3.24 -2.82
CA THR A 48 5.91 -4.14 -3.17
C THR A 48 5.46 -5.41 -3.93
N GLY A 49 4.20 -5.50 -4.36
CA GLY A 49 3.80 -6.42 -5.43
C GLY A 49 2.71 -7.44 -5.10
N HIS A 50 1.89 -7.24 -4.06
CA HIS A 50 0.87 -8.23 -3.68
C HIS A 50 -0.49 -7.99 -4.36
N LEU A 51 -1.14 -6.85 -4.11
CA LEU A 51 -2.30 -6.42 -4.94
C LEU A 51 -2.76 -4.97 -4.71
N VAL A 52 -2.35 -4.33 -3.63
CA VAL A 52 -2.98 -3.12 -3.08
C VAL A 52 -3.15 -2.02 -4.11
N SER A 53 -2.09 -1.74 -4.86
CA SER A 53 -2.11 -0.75 -5.95
C SER A 53 -3.13 -1.10 -7.04
N ARG A 54 -3.20 -2.38 -7.43
CA ARG A 54 -4.12 -2.88 -8.47
C ARG A 54 -5.57 -2.97 -8.00
N GLU A 55 -5.80 -3.14 -6.70
CA GLU A 55 -7.16 -3.25 -6.16
C GLU A 55 -7.84 -1.89 -6.01
N LEU A 56 -7.09 -0.85 -5.64
CA LEU A 56 -7.66 0.47 -5.33
C LEU A 56 -7.64 1.44 -6.52
N ILE A 57 -6.63 1.35 -7.38
CA ILE A 57 -6.41 2.35 -8.41
C ILE A 57 -7.17 1.98 -9.67
N ASN A 58 -7.83 2.98 -10.26
CA ASN A 58 -8.54 2.88 -11.54
C ASN A 58 -9.62 1.78 -11.58
N ARG A 59 -10.26 1.54 -10.42
CA ARG A 59 -11.34 0.57 -10.23
C ARG A 59 -12.69 1.26 -10.12
N ALA A 60 -13.72 0.64 -10.71
CA ALA A 60 -15.10 1.10 -10.53
C ALA A 60 -15.48 1.07 -9.03
N GLY A 61 -16.03 2.18 -8.52
CA GLY A 61 -16.28 2.39 -7.10
C GLY A 61 -15.08 2.92 -6.32
N GLY A 62 -13.90 3.01 -6.92
CA GLY A 62 -12.70 3.58 -6.33
C GLY A 62 -12.67 5.10 -6.38
N LEU A 63 -11.86 5.70 -5.50
CA LEU A 63 -11.60 7.13 -5.46
C LEU A 63 -10.65 7.54 -6.58
N ALA A 64 -10.98 8.60 -7.32
CA ALA A 64 -10.09 9.16 -8.35
C ALA A 64 -8.79 9.75 -7.75
N ALA A 65 -8.77 10.01 -6.44
CA ALA A 65 -7.65 10.59 -5.71
C ALA A 65 -6.43 9.66 -5.56
N PHE A 66 -6.64 8.35 -5.72
CA PHE A 66 -5.61 7.34 -5.53
C PHE A 66 -4.72 7.26 -6.76
N SER A 67 -3.41 7.47 -6.56
CA SER A 67 -2.40 7.42 -7.61
C SER A 67 -1.31 6.41 -7.26
N PRO A 68 -0.77 5.67 -8.26
CA PRO A 68 0.33 4.76 -8.01
C PRO A 68 1.63 5.57 -7.86
N LEU A 69 2.39 5.28 -6.80
CA LEU A 69 3.79 5.66 -6.72
C LEU A 69 4.63 4.41 -7.01
N HIS A 70 5.16 4.33 -8.22
CA HIS A 70 6.04 3.25 -8.65
C HIS A 70 7.33 3.83 -9.19
N PHE A 71 8.46 3.24 -8.80
CA PHE A 71 9.77 3.55 -9.33
C PHE A 71 10.61 2.27 -9.35
N ASP A 72 11.50 2.19 -10.33
CA ASP A 72 12.43 1.10 -10.50
C ASP A 72 13.72 1.64 -11.16
N LEU A 73 14.84 0.98 -10.89
CA LEU A 73 16.11 1.23 -11.57
C LEU A 73 16.66 -0.11 -12.07
N GLN A 74 16.39 -0.41 -13.33
CA GLN A 74 16.94 -1.58 -14.00
C GLN A 74 18.20 -1.20 -14.80
N VAL A 75 19.30 -1.89 -14.54
CA VAL A 75 20.56 -1.74 -15.29
C VAL A 75 20.93 -3.10 -15.89
N THR A 76 20.93 -3.20 -17.21
CA THR A 76 21.41 -4.39 -17.93
C THR A 76 22.84 -4.14 -18.40
N ASN A 77 23.81 -4.78 -17.75
CA ASN A 77 25.23 -4.68 -18.08
C ASN A 77 25.90 -6.05 -18.00
N THR A 78 25.55 -6.92 -18.95
CA THR A 78 26.09 -8.28 -19.07
C THR A 78 27.50 -8.22 -19.64
N ASN A 79 28.50 -8.34 -18.78
CA ASN A 79 29.90 -8.43 -19.18
C ASN A 79 30.43 -9.82 -18.82
N PRO A 80 30.62 -10.72 -19.80
CA PRO A 80 31.00 -12.12 -19.53
C PRO A 80 32.31 -12.27 -18.75
N TYR A 81 33.27 -11.35 -18.94
CA TYR A 81 34.51 -11.35 -18.18
C TYR A 81 34.26 -11.08 -16.69
N ARG A 82 33.42 -10.09 -16.35
CA ARG A 82 33.06 -9.77 -14.95
C ARG A 82 32.18 -10.84 -14.30
N GLU A 83 31.26 -11.41 -15.06
CA GLU A 83 30.42 -12.54 -14.60
C GLU A 83 31.28 -13.77 -14.26
N ALA A 84 32.26 -14.10 -15.10
CA ALA A 84 33.21 -15.18 -14.82
C ALA A 84 34.08 -14.93 -13.58
N GLN A 85 34.23 -13.67 -13.15
CA GLN A 85 34.90 -13.27 -11.91
C GLN A 85 33.94 -13.19 -10.70
N GLY A 86 32.65 -13.53 -10.87
CA GLY A 86 31.65 -13.46 -9.81
C GLY A 86 31.28 -12.02 -9.39
N VAL A 87 31.61 -11.01 -10.20
CA VAL A 87 31.31 -9.60 -9.89
C VAL A 87 29.82 -9.35 -10.16
N GLY A 88 29.00 -9.51 -9.12
CA GLY A 88 27.58 -9.18 -9.14
C GLY A 88 27.29 -7.73 -8.79
N ALA A 89 26.16 -7.20 -9.27
CA ALA A 89 25.64 -5.93 -8.79
C ALA A 89 25.22 -6.09 -7.32
N GLN A 90 25.61 -5.13 -6.48
CA GLN A 90 25.16 -5.05 -5.08
C GLN A 90 24.46 -3.71 -4.87
N THR A 91 23.22 -3.76 -4.40
CA THR A 91 22.49 -2.56 -3.99
C THR A 91 22.95 -2.17 -2.59
N THR A 92 23.76 -1.11 -2.50
CA THR A 92 24.24 -0.59 -1.21
C THR A 92 23.18 0.31 -0.55
N PRO A 93 23.25 0.57 0.77
CA PRO A 93 22.38 1.54 1.41
C PRO A 93 22.40 2.92 0.73
N GLU A 94 23.58 3.42 0.34
CA GLU A 94 23.72 4.67 -0.41
C GLU A 94 22.97 4.62 -1.75
N THR A 95 23.02 3.48 -2.44
CA THR A 95 22.26 3.27 -3.69
C THR A 95 20.76 3.36 -3.43
N VAL A 96 20.24 2.72 -2.38
CA VAL A 96 18.81 2.79 -2.01
C VAL A 96 18.42 4.24 -1.70
N ARG A 97 19.19 4.94 -0.85
CA ARG A 97 18.96 6.36 -0.52
C ARG A 97 18.89 7.23 -1.77
N CYS A 98 19.84 7.06 -2.70
CA CYS A 98 19.89 7.82 -3.94
C CYS A 98 18.69 7.55 -4.85
N ILE A 99 18.29 6.29 -5.01
CA ILE A 99 17.15 5.91 -5.87
C ILE A 99 15.85 6.48 -5.28
N VAL A 100 15.61 6.29 -3.98
CA VAL A 100 14.41 6.80 -3.31
C VAL A 100 14.36 8.33 -3.38
N ARG A 101 15.50 9.00 -3.16
CA ARG A 101 15.59 10.45 -3.29
C ARG A 101 15.22 10.91 -4.70
N ALA A 102 15.83 10.32 -5.73
CA ALA A 102 15.55 10.66 -7.12
C ALA A 102 14.08 10.40 -7.50
N ALA A 103 13.48 9.32 -6.97
CA ALA A 103 12.07 9.00 -7.18
C ALA A 103 11.16 10.07 -6.56
N LEU A 104 11.39 10.46 -5.30
CA LEU A 104 10.61 11.48 -4.60
C LEU A 104 10.80 12.88 -5.22
N ASP A 105 12.02 13.22 -5.64
CA ASP A 105 12.29 14.52 -6.29
C ASP A 105 11.56 14.62 -7.65
N ARG A 106 11.28 13.49 -8.30
CA ARG A 106 10.56 13.43 -9.60
C ARG A 106 9.05 13.19 -9.48
N SER A 107 8.56 12.70 -8.34
CA SER A 107 7.17 12.25 -8.19
C SER A 107 6.14 13.37 -8.10
N ARG A 108 6.58 14.63 -7.93
CA ARG A 108 5.72 15.80 -7.64
C ARG A 108 4.91 15.65 -6.35
N ILE A 109 5.32 14.76 -5.44
CA ILE A 109 4.68 14.60 -4.14
C ILE A 109 4.85 15.87 -3.30
N THR A 110 3.83 16.22 -2.54
CA THR A 110 3.80 17.43 -1.71
C THR A 110 3.56 17.12 -0.23
N PRO A 111 3.87 18.03 0.71
CA PRO A 111 3.58 17.83 2.14
C PRO A 111 2.08 17.69 2.47
N ASP A 112 1.19 18.13 1.58
CA ASP A 112 -0.26 17.95 1.75
C ASP A 112 -0.75 16.58 1.25
N ASP A 113 0.12 15.73 0.71
CA ASP A 113 -0.23 14.37 0.26
C ASP A 113 -0.17 13.33 1.38
N VAL A 114 -0.82 12.19 1.12
CA VAL A 114 -0.64 10.95 1.88
C VAL A 114 0.13 9.94 1.04
N LEU A 115 1.08 9.22 1.65
CA LEU A 115 1.74 8.07 1.05
C LEU A 115 1.43 6.81 1.84
N ILE A 116 0.66 5.92 1.23
CA ILE A 116 0.39 4.57 1.74
C ILE A 116 1.48 3.63 1.20
N ILE A 117 2.18 2.94 2.09
CA ILE A 117 3.29 2.04 1.78
C ILE A 117 2.89 0.63 2.20
N GLY A 118 2.66 -0.25 1.23
CA GLY A 118 2.33 -1.65 1.44
C GLY A 118 3.58 -2.53 1.44
N SER A 119 3.86 -3.19 2.56
CA SER A 119 4.90 -4.23 2.65
C SER A 119 4.58 -5.22 3.77
N VAL A 120 4.36 -6.48 3.43
CA VAL A 120 3.97 -7.53 4.38
C VAL A 120 5.02 -7.73 5.46
N SER A 121 6.30 -7.85 5.07
CA SER A 121 7.41 -8.00 6.02
C SER A 121 7.91 -6.66 6.56
N GLY A 122 7.78 -5.57 5.78
CA GLY A 122 8.29 -4.25 6.15
C GLY A 122 9.80 -4.18 6.40
N LYS A 123 10.57 -5.22 6.06
CA LYS A 123 11.99 -5.34 6.44
C LYS A 123 12.98 -4.89 5.37
N THR A 124 12.55 -4.82 4.12
CA THR A 124 13.44 -4.55 2.99
C THR A 124 13.80 -3.07 2.91
N PRO A 125 14.98 -2.70 2.34
CA PRO A 125 15.46 -1.32 2.42
C PRO A 125 14.56 -0.28 1.75
N PHE A 126 14.00 -0.57 0.57
CA PHE A 126 13.22 0.40 -0.22
C PHE A 126 11.96 0.94 0.47
N PRO A 127 11.03 0.12 0.99
CA PRO A 127 9.84 0.66 1.68
C PRO A 127 10.21 1.43 2.95
N VAL A 128 11.24 1.01 3.68
CA VAL A 128 11.72 1.69 4.90
C VAL A 128 12.32 3.05 4.55
N GLU A 129 13.23 3.10 3.58
CA GLU A 129 13.88 4.34 3.16
C GLU A 129 12.88 5.31 2.52
N LEU A 130 11.91 4.80 1.75
CA LEU A 130 10.80 5.59 1.21
C LEU A 130 9.99 6.28 2.32
N ALA A 131 9.62 5.55 3.37
CA ALA A 131 8.88 6.10 4.50
C ALA A 131 9.68 7.22 5.21
N ILE A 132 10.95 6.95 5.53
CA ILE A 132 11.84 7.91 6.20
C ILE A 132 11.95 9.19 5.38
N GLN A 133 12.24 9.07 4.08
CA GLN A 133 12.46 10.20 3.20
C GLN A 133 11.18 10.97 2.84
N ALA A 134 10.04 10.30 2.73
CA ALA A 134 8.75 10.95 2.50
C ALA A 134 8.32 11.76 3.74
N ARG A 135 8.47 11.17 4.94
CA ARG A 135 8.18 11.84 6.20
C ARG A 135 9.09 13.05 6.43
N ALA A 136 10.37 12.94 6.07
CA ALA A 136 11.31 14.08 6.12
C ALA A 136 10.90 15.24 5.19
N ARG A 137 10.12 14.97 4.13
CA ARG A 137 9.53 15.98 3.23
C ARG A 137 8.16 16.49 3.71
N GLY A 138 7.68 16.06 4.88
CA GLY A 138 6.39 16.47 5.43
C GLY A 138 5.18 15.68 4.91
N VAL A 139 5.41 14.66 4.06
CA VAL A 139 4.35 13.77 3.58
C VAL A 139 3.86 12.89 4.72
N TYR A 140 2.55 12.73 4.86
CA TYR A 140 2.01 11.82 5.86
C TYR A 140 2.08 10.37 5.39
N THR A 141 2.71 9.52 6.19
CA THR A 141 3.00 8.14 5.80
C THR A 141 2.14 7.14 6.56
N VAL A 142 1.50 6.24 5.82
CA VAL A 142 0.72 5.12 6.36
C VAL A 142 1.38 3.82 5.95
N GLY A 143 1.84 3.02 6.90
CA GLY A 143 2.39 1.69 6.66
C GLY A 143 1.30 0.63 6.75
N LEU A 144 1.13 -0.16 5.69
CA LEU A 144 0.25 -1.33 5.68
C LEU A 144 1.12 -2.59 5.69
N THR A 145 1.07 -3.33 6.80
CA THR A 145 1.98 -4.46 7.06
C THR A 145 1.29 -5.59 7.83
N ALA A 146 1.96 -6.74 7.94
CA ALA A 146 1.53 -7.83 8.82
C ALA A 146 2.33 -7.74 10.12
N HIS A 147 1.76 -7.16 11.18
CA HIS A 147 2.54 -6.81 12.38
C HIS A 147 3.15 -8.05 13.05
N ASP A 148 2.39 -9.14 13.18
CA ASP A 148 2.85 -10.42 13.75
C ASP A 148 4.00 -11.05 12.97
N TYR A 149 4.09 -10.76 11.68
CA TYR A 149 5.18 -11.20 10.82
C TYR A 149 6.38 -10.23 10.90
N SER A 150 6.14 -8.96 10.63
CA SER A 150 7.17 -7.92 10.55
C SER A 150 7.96 -7.76 11.85
N SER A 151 7.29 -7.83 13.01
CA SER A 151 7.92 -7.68 14.33
C SER A 151 8.96 -8.75 14.66
N ARG A 152 8.90 -9.93 14.01
CA ARG A 152 9.81 -11.06 14.25
C ARG A 152 10.98 -11.12 13.27
N LEU A 153 11.02 -10.22 12.28
CA LEU A 153 12.05 -10.22 11.26
C LEU A 153 13.13 -9.19 11.60
N ALA A 154 14.38 -9.54 11.30
CA ALA A 154 15.47 -8.57 11.29
C ALA A 154 15.29 -7.63 10.08
N SER A 155 15.49 -6.34 10.31
CA SER A 155 15.52 -5.36 9.22
C SER A 155 16.76 -5.56 8.34
N GLU A 156 16.58 -5.37 7.04
CA GLU A 156 17.67 -5.28 6.06
C GLU A 156 18.08 -3.81 5.81
N HIS A 157 17.32 -2.86 6.33
CA HIS A 157 17.64 -1.44 6.25
C HIS A 157 18.74 -1.09 7.26
N GLU A 158 19.66 -0.20 6.90
CA GLU A 158 20.80 0.20 7.73
C GLU A 158 20.41 0.81 9.08
N SER A 159 19.21 1.38 9.18
CA SER A 159 18.67 1.93 10.43
C SER A 159 18.30 0.86 11.46
N GLY A 160 18.27 -0.42 11.06
CA GLY A 160 17.76 -1.52 11.88
C GLY A 160 16.24 -1.52 12.05
N LYS A 161 15.52 -0.56 11.46
CA LYS A 161 14.07 -0.39 11.59
C LYS A 161 13.28 -1.06 10.47
N ARG A 162 12.06 -1.45 10.77
CA ARG A 162 11.04 -1.94 9.84
C ARG A 162 10.04 -0.84 9.52
N LEU A 163 9.24 -1.05 8.48
CA LEU A 163 8.27 -0.07 8.00
C LEU A 163 7.36 0.48 9.11
N PHE A 164 6.84 -0.39 9.97
CA PHE A 164 5.92 0.02 11.05
C PHE A 164 6.56 0.94 12.10
N GLU A 165 7.89 1.09 12.11
CA GLU A 165 8.62 1.92 13.08
C GLU A 165 9.03 3.29 12.49
N VAL A 166 8.78 3.52 11.21
CA VAL A 166 9.25 4.71 10.48
C VAL A 166 8.14 5.49 9.79
N VAL A 167 6.90 5.01 9.85
CA VAL A 167 5.70 5.68 9.35
C VAL A 167 4.99 6.47 10.45
N ASP A 168 4.11 7.40 10.07
CA ASP A 168 3.30 8.17 11.02
C ASP A 168 2.13 7.35 11.59
N LEU A 169 1.58 6.43 10.79
CA LEU A 169 0.48 5.56 11.19
C LEU A 169 0.65 4.15 10.61
N VAL A 170 0.30 3.13 11.39
CA VAL A 170 0.38 1.73 10.98
C VAL A 170 -1.03 1.14 10.90
N ILE A 171 -1.30 0.42 9.82
CA ILE A 171 -2.48 -0.44 9.68
C ILE A 171 -1.97 -1.88 9.65
N ASP A 172 -2.37 -2.69 10.63
CA ASP A 172 -2.11 -4.13 10.65
C ASP A 172 -3.14 -4.85 9.77
N ASN A 173 -2.67 -5.60 8.77
CA ASN A 173 -3.52 -6.40 7.88
C ASN A 173 -3.95 -7.75 8.49
N ALA A 174 -3.54 -8.01 9.74
CA ALA A 174 -3.86 -9.20 10.52
C ALA A 174 -3.42 -10.52 9.88
N ALA A 175 -2.45 -10.49 8.96
CA ALA A 175 -1.86 -11.72 8.45
C ALA A 175 -0.97 -12.37 9.53
N PRO A 176 -1.06 -13.70 9.70
CA PRO A 176 -0.25 -14.40 10.68
C PRO A 176 1.22 -14.45 10.26
N TYR A 177 2.08 -14.83 11.19
CA TYR A 177 3.48 -15.12 10.89
C TYR A 177 3.61 -16.15 9.76
N GLY A 178 4.43 -15.83 8.75
CA GLY A 178 4.61 -16.66 7.56
C GLY A 178 3.59 -16.42 6.44
N ASP A 179 2.61 -15.54 6.65
CA ASP A 179 1.58 -15.18 5.66
C ASP A 179 0.92 -16.39 5.00
N ALA A 180 0.40 -17.29 5.83
CA ALA A 180 -0.27 -18.52 5.39
C ALA A 180 -1.40 -18.89 6.36
N MET A 181 -2.53 -19.36 5.84
CA MET A 181 -3.71 -19.71 6.63
C MET A 181 -3.90 -21.21 6.83
N LEU A 182 -3.32 -22.04 5.96
CA LEU A 182 -3.60 -23.48 5.91
C LEU A 182 -2.34 -24.33 5.94
N THR A 183 -2.48 -25.53 6.49
CA THR A 183 -1.49 -26.61 6.52
C THR A 183 -2.18 -27.93 6.14
N LEU A 184 -1.42 -28.88 5.60
CA LEU A 184 -1.93 -30.22 5.27
C LEU A 184 -0.82 -31.26 5.38
N ASP A 185 -1.09 -32.41 5.99
CA ASP A 185 -0.13 -33.52 6.06
C ASP A 185 0.31 -33.95 4.66
N GLY A 186 1.62 -34.06 4.45
CA GLY A 186 2.21 -34.33 3.13
C GLY A 186 2.47 -33.08 2.28
N VAL A 187 2.13 -31.88 2.76
CA VAL A 187 2.52 -30.60 2.17
C VAL A 187 3.44 -29.87 3.14
N GLU A 188 4.71 -29.72 2.77
CA GLU A 188 5.75 -29.20 3.67
C GLU A 188 5.55 -27.72 4.07
N THR A 189 4.98 -26.93 3.17
CA THR A 189 4.87 -25.47 3.33
C THR A 189 3.42 -25.06 3.57
N ALA A 190 3.19 -24.24 4.60
CA ALA A 190 1.90 -23.60 4.81
C ALA A 190 1.52 -22.73 3.60
N PHE A 191 0.24 -22.67 3.26
CA PHE A 191 -0.24 -22.07 2.01
C PHE A 191 -1.50 -21.22 2.23
N CYS A 192 -2.01 -20.63 1.15
CA CYS A 192 -3.12 -19.67 1.14
C CYS A 192 -2.80 -18.41 1.95
N PRO A 193 -2.12 -17.42 1.34
CA PRO A 193 -1.70 -16.21 2.04
C PRO A 193 -2.86 -15.30 2.43
N ALA A 194 -2.70 -14.62 3.56
CA ALA A 194 -3.72 -13.82 4.25
C ALA A 194 -3.57 -12.32 3.94
N SER A 195 -2.33 -11.86 3.76
CA SER A 195 -1.95 -10.44 3.74
C SER A 195 -2.64 -9.63 2.66
N GLY A 196 -2.81 -10.20 1.46
CA GLY A 196 -3.46 -9.51 0.34
C GLY A 196 -4.92 -9.19 0.63
N ILE A 197 -5.68 -10.16 1.15
CA ILE A 197 -7.10 -9.97 1.45
C ILE A 197 -7.27 -8.98 2.61
N GLY A 198 -6.48 -9.14 3.68
CA GLY A 198 -6.47 -8.20 4.80
C GLY A 198 -6.15 -6.77 4.34
N ALA A 199 -5.12 -6.61 3.51
CA ALA A 199 -4.73 -5.32 2.96
C ALA A 199 -5.84 -4.66 2.12
N ALA A 200 -6.51 -5.43 1.26
CA ALA A 200 -7.63 -4.94 0.46
C ALA A 200 -8.82 -4.52 1.33
N VAL A 201 -9.21 -5.34 2.32
CA VAL A 201 -10.31 -5.05 3.24
C VAL A 201 -10.03 -3.78 4.04
N ALA A 202 -8.84 -3.67 4.63
CA ALA A 202 -8.47 -2.50 5.43
C ALA A 202 -8.53 -1.20 4.61
N LEU A 203 -7.98 -1.20 3.39
CA LEU A 203 -7.95 0.01 2.58
C LEU A 203 -9.29 0.36 1.95
N TRP A 204 -10.15 -0.62 1.63
CA TRP A 204 -11.54 -0.31 1.26
C TRP A 204 -12.32 0.29 2.43
N ALA A 205 -12.05 -0.13 3.67
CA ALA A 205 -12.60 0.52 4.86
C ALA A 205 -12.08 1.97 5.02
N VAL A 206 -10.78 2.21 4.78
CA VAL A 206 -10.23 3.58 4.72
C VAL A 206 -10.95 4.42 3.66
N VAL A 207 -11.17 3.88 2.47
CA VAL A 207 -11.93 4.56 1.40
C VAL A 207 -13.35 4.91 1.86
N ALA A 208 -14.05 4.01 2.53
CA ALA A 208 -15.38 4.28 3.08
C ALA A 208 -15.36 5.46 4.07
N GLY A 209 -14.42 5.46 5.00
CA GLY A 209 -14.26 6.56 5.97
C GLY A 209 -13.90 7.90 5.32
N ILE A 210 -13.07 7.89 4.26
CA ILE A 210 -12.75 9.09 3.48
C ILE A 210 -14.02 9.66 2.84
N VAL A 211 -14.82 8.82 2.18
CA VAL A 211 -16.04 9.23 1.49
C VAL A 211 -17.03 9.85 2.46
N GLU A 212 -17.25 9.22 3.61
CA GLU A 212 -18.14 9.73 4.66
C GLU A 212 -17.74 11.15 5.09
N ARG A 213 -16.46 11.35 5.41
CA ARG A 213 -15.94 12.64 5.90
C ARG A 213 -15.98 13.73 4.85
N LEU A 214 -15.60 13.43 3.61
CA LEU A 214 -15.64 14.39 2.52
C LEU A 214 -17.08 14.79 2.17
N ALA A 215 -18.02 13.84 2.21
CA ALA A 215 -19.44 14.13 2.04
C ALA A 215 -19.98 15.01 3.17
N ALA A 216 -19.65 14.70 4.44
CA ALA A 216 -20.04 15.50 5.60
C ALA A 216 -19.46 16.93 5.55
N ALA A 217 -18.28 17.12 4.96
CA ALA A 217 -17.65 18.42 4.74
C ALA A 217 -18.26 19.21 3.55
N GLY A 218 -19.28 18.70 2.87
CA GLY A 218 -19.91 19.34 1.72
C GLY A 218 -19.08 19.30 0.43
N LYS A 219 -18.00 18.51 0.40
CA LYS A 219 -17.12 18.30 -0.76
C LYS A 219 -17.02 16.80 -1.10
N PRO A 220 -18.12 16.17 -1.57
CA PRO A 220 -18.13 14.74 -1.85
C PRO A 220 -17.08 14.35 -2.88
N PRO A 221 -16.41 13.18 -2.72
CA PRO A 221 -15.30 12.85 -3.59
C PRO A 221 -15.72 12.38 -4.97
N THR A 222 -14.77 12.34 -5.90
CA THR A 222 -14.98 11.76 -7.23
C THR A 222 -14.82 10.25 -7.16
N ILE A 223 -15.91 9.52 -7.40
CA ILE A 223 -15.94 8.06 -7.49
C ILE A 223 -15.96 7.61 -8.96
N LEU A 224 -15.05 6.71 -9.31
CA LEU A 224 -14.93 6.18 -10.68
C LEU A 224 -16.15 5.33 -11.05
N ALA A 225 -16.84 5.73 -12.12
CA ALA A 225 -17.96 4.98 -12.68
C ALA A 225 -17.49 3.70 -13.41
N SER A 226 -18.32 2.65 -13.37
CA SER A 226 -18.07 1.45 -14.18
C SER A 226 -18.30 1.73 -15.66
N ILE A 227 -17.28 1.45 -16.48
CA ILE A 227 -17.35 1.59 -17.94
C ILE A 227 -18.28 0.57 -18.61
N ASN A 228 -18.57 -0.54 -17.92
CA ASN A 228 -19.37 -1.65 -18.46
C ASN A 228 -20.89 -1.39 -18.37
N ARG A 229 -21.30 -0.28 -17.73
CA ARG A 229 -22.71 0.14 -17.74
C ARG A 229 -23.04 0.85 -19.06
N PRO A 230 -24.30 0.85 -19.51
CA PRO A 230 -24.72 1.69 -20.65
C PRO A 230 -24.29 3.16 -20.46
N GLY A 231 -23.57 3.70 -21.45
CA GLY A 231 -22.97 5.05 -21.38
C GLY A 231 -21.80 5.19 -20.39
N GLY A 232 -21.22 4.08 -19.94
CA GLY A 232 -20.18 4.05 -18.92
C GLY A 232 -18.89 4.77 -19.33
N MET A 233 -18.50 4.68 -20.60
CA MET A 233 -17.31 5.37 -21.12
C MET A 233 -17.46 6.90 -21.09
N GLU A 234 -18.61 7.43 -21.52
CA GLU A 234 -18.90 8.87 -21.44
C GLU A 234 -18.92 9.34 -19.97
N ARG A 235 -19.57 8.60 -19.08
CA ARG A 235 -19.60 8.93 -17.64
C ARG A 235 -18.21 8.91 -17.03
N TYR A 236 -17.40 7.89 -17.32
CA TYR A 236 -16.03 7.82 -16.84
C TYR A 236 -15.20 9.02 -17.31
N LYS A 237 -15.29 9.41 -18.59
CA LYS A 237 -14.62 10.61 -19.11
C LYS A 237 -15.05 11.88 -18.36
N GLN A 238 -16.36 12.04 -18.13
CA GLN A 238 -16.89 13.17 -17.35
C GLN A 238 -16.37 13.16 -15.91
N THR A 239 -16.34 12.00 -15.25
CA THR A 239 -15.81 11.82 -13.89
C THR A 239 -14.35 12.25 -13.80
N ILE A 240 -13.51 11.82 -14.75
CA ILE A 240 -12.10 12.21 -14.78
C ILE A 240 -11.93 13.71 -15.02
N GLU A 241 -12.73 14.29 -15.92
CA GLU A 241 -12.63 15.73 -16.21
C GLU A 241 -13.09 16.59 -15.04
N GLN A 242 -14.14 16.17 -14.33
CA GLN A 242 -14.56 16.78 -13.07
C GLN A 242 -13.45 16.73 -12.02
N TYR A 243 -12.75 15.59 -11.89
CA TYR A 243 -11.63 15.48 -10.95
C TYR A 243 -10.48 16.43 -11.32
N LYS A 244 -10.09 16.52 -12.59
CA LYS A 244 -9.03 17.46 -13.03
C LYS A 244 -9.38 18.92 -12.75
N GLN A 245 -10.66 19.29 -12.86
CA GLN A 245 -11.11 20.67 -12.64
C GLN A 245 -11.25 21.01 -11.16
N ARG A 246 -11.74 20.06 -10.35
CA ARG A 246 -12.11 20.31 -8.97
C ARG A 246 -11.02 19.95 -7.97
N GLY A 247 -10.19 18.97 -8.29
CA GLY A 247 -9.39 18.30 -7.27
C GLY A 247 -10.28 17.91 -6.08
N TYR A 248 -9.83 18.28 -4.89
CA TYR A 248 -10.58 18.24 -3.63
C TYR A 248 -10.35 19.52 -2.83
#